data_AF-A0AA35RCA7-F1
#
_entry.id   AF-A0AA35RCA7-F1
#
_cell.length_a   1.000
_cell.length_b   1.000
_cell.length_c   1.000
_cell.angle_alpha   90.00
_cell.angle_beta   90.00
_cell.angle_gamma   90.00
#
_symmetry.space_group_name_H-M   'P 1'
#
loop_
_entity.id
_entity.type
_entity.pdbx_description
1 polymer ?
#
loop_
_entity_poly.entity_id
_entity_poly.type
_entity_poly.pdbx_seq_one_letter_code
_entity_poly.pdbx_strand_id
1 'polypeptide(L)'
;MSQVVLADEINRATPKTQAALLEAMEELQVTVDGVSHILTPPFMVVATQNPIEYEGTFPLPEAELDRFLMRLSLGYPDFTEEMALIDATGNCPPE
;
A
#
# COMPACT_ATOMS: atom_id res chain seq x y z
N MET A 1 -0.28 18.13 2.25
CA MET A 1 -0.64 17.15 3.29
C MET A 1 -1.43 16.04 2.63
N SER A 2 -0.86 14.85 2.51
CA SER A 2 -1.63 13.65 2.16
C SER A 2 -2.01 12.96 3.46
N GLN A 3 -3.30 12.79 3.70
CA GLN A 3 -3.80 12.07 4.89
C GLN A 3 -3.77 10.55 4.66
N VAL A 4 -3.65 10.12 3.40
CA VAL A 4 -3.57 8.73 2.98
C VAL A 4 -2.42 8.56 1.99
N VAL A 5 -1.61 7.53 2.18
CA VAL A 5 -0.53 7.15 1.27
C VAL A 5 -0.84 5.76 0.72
N LEU A 6 -0.88 5.63 -0.60
CA LEU A 6 -0.97 4.34 -1.27
C LEU A 6 0.44 3.91 -1.71
N ALA A 7 0.98 2.89 -1.06
CA ALA A 7 2.24 2.24 -1.40
C ALA A 7 1.96 1.03 -2.28
N ASP A 8 1.93 1.25 -3.59
CA ASP A 8 1.67 0.17 -4.55
C ASP A 8 2.90 -0.75 -4.68
N GLU A 9 2.66 -2.06 -4.69
CA GLU A 9 3.66 -3.11 -4.81
C GLU A 9 4.87 -2.91 -3.88
N ILE A 10 4.59 -2.70 -2.58
CA ILE A 10 5.61 -2.44 -1.57
C ILE A 10 6.73 -3.49 -1.58
N ASN A 11 6.41 -4.73 -1.96
CA ASN A 11 7.36 -5.82 -2.10
C ASN A 11 8.38 -5.64 -3.25
N ARG A 12 8.22 -4.68 -4.16
CA ARG A 12 9.22 -4.36 -5.20
C ARG A 12 10.24 -3.33 -4.74
N ALA A 13 9.92 -2.59 -3.68
CA ALA A 13 10.85 -1.63 -3.10
C ALA A 13 12.00 -2.35 -2.40
N THR A 14 13.18 -1.71 -2.35
CA THR A 14 14.32 -2.28 -1.61
C THR A 14 13.98 -2.41 -0.12
N PRO A 15 14.61 -3.35 0.63
CA PRO A 15 14.36 -3.49 2.07
C PRO A 15 14.59 -2.20 2.85
N LYS A 16 15.56 -1.37 2.41
CA LYS A 16 15.81 -0.06 3.01
C LYS A 16 14.64 0.91 2.81
N THR A 17 14.03 0.90 1.63
CA THR A 17 12.86 1.74 1.32
C THR A 17 11.63 1.27 2.09
N GLN A 18 11.43 -0.04 2.19
CA GLN A 18 10.35 -0.63 3.00
C GLN A 18 10.49 -0.23 4.47
N ALA A 19 11.68 -0.41 5.04
CA ALA A 19 11.98 -0.02 6.42
C ALA A 19 11.73 1.48 6.68
N ALA A 20 12.12 2.36 5.76
CA ALA A 20 11.87 3.80 5.89
C ALA A 20 10.38 4.16 5.91
N LEU A 21 9.55 3.47 5.11
CA LEU A 21 8.10 3.66 5.15
C LEU A 21 7.50 3.16 6.46
N LEU A 22 7.93 1.99 6.93
CA LEU A 22 7.45 1.40 8.19
C LEU A 22 7.88 2.24 9.41
N GLU A 23 9.09 2.80 9.38
CA GLU A 23 9.57 3.75 10.39
C GLU A 23 8.70 5.01 10.42
N ALA A 24 8.34 5.55 9.25
CA ALA A 24 7.45 6.69 9.15
C ALA A 24 6.03 6.38 9.71
N MET A 25 5.56 5.15 9.51
CA MET A 25 4.27 4.68 10.07
C MET A 25 4.31 4.57 11.60
N GLU A 26 5.40 4.06 12.16
CA GLU A 26 5.55 3.84 13.60
C GLU A 26 5.80 5.14 14.37
N GLU A 27 6.75 5.94 13.89
CA GLU A 27 7.25 7.11 14.62
C GLU A 27 6.46 8.39 14.29
N LEU A 28 5.58 8.36 13.29
CA LEU A 28 4.84 9.52 12.77
C LEU A 28 5.77 10.72 12.48
N GLN A 29 7.00 10.44 12.05
CA GLN A 29 7.98 11.44 11.68
C GLN A 29 8.88 10.88 10.58
N VAL A 30 9.43 11.77 9.77
CA VAL A 30 10.39 11.41 8.71
C VAL A 30 11.56 12.38 8.78
N THR A 31 12.78 11.86 8.68
CA THR A 31 13.99 12.70 8.62
C THR A 31 14.55 12.70 7.20
N VAL A 32 14.68 13.89 6.62
CA VAL A 32 15.24 14.09 5.27
C VAL A 32 16.33 15.15 5.38
N ASP A 33 17.53 14.85 4.88
CA ASP A 33 18.69 15.75 4.89
C ASP A 33 18.99 16.37 6.27
N GLY A 34 18.79 15.58 7.34
CA GLY A 34 19.02 16.00 8.72
C GLY A 34 17.92 16.86 9.33
N VAL A 35 16.84 17.12 8.59
CA VAL A 35 15.65 17.83 9.08
C VAL A 35 14.53 16.83 9.33
N SER A 36 14.02 16.78 10.56
CA SER A 36 12.89 15.92 10.93
C SER A 36 11.57 16.65 10.73
N HIS A 37 10.64 15.97 10.08
CA HIS A 37 9.29 16.44 9.75
C HIS A 37 8.26 15.54 10.44
N ILE A 38 7.36 16.13 11.22
CA ILE A 38 6.29 15.40 11.90
C ILE A 38 5.12 15.14 10.93
N LEU A 39 4.66 13.90 10.89
CA LEU A 39 3.46 13.49 10.18
C LEU A 39 2.24 13.75 11.07
N THR A 40 1.52 14.82 10.75
CA THR A 40 0.37 15.25 11.56
C THR A 40 -0.82 14.31 11.32
N PRO A 41 -1.46 13.78 12.38
CA PRO A 41 -2.66 12.95 12.22
C PRO A 41 -3.81 13.72 11.55
N PRO A 42 -4.63 13.05 10.71
CA PRO A 42 -4.59 11.63 10.39
C PRO A 42 -3.54 11.30 9.32
N PHE A 43 -2.82 10.20 9.53
CA PHE A 43 -1.88 9.60 8.59
C PHE A 43 -2.19 8.12 8.46
N MET A 44 -2.55 7.67 7.25
CA MET A 44 -2.89 6.28 6.96
C MET A 44 -2.06 5.80 5.78
N VAL A 45 -1.50 4.60 5.88
CA VAL A 45 -0.81 3.92 4.77
C VAL A 45 -1.63 2.72 4.34
N VAL A 46 -1.89 2.64 3.05
CA VAL A 46 -2.45 1.46 2.38
C VAL A 46 -1.34 0.92 1.49
N ALA A 47 -0.95 -0.33 1.70
CA ALA A 47 0.08 -0.97 0.89
C ALA A 47 -0.50 -2.17 0.14
N THR A 48 -0.10 -2.36 -1.11
CA THR A 48 -0.44 -3.54 -1.91
C THR A 48 0.80 -4.42 -2.08
N GLN A 49 0.59 -5.72 -2.19
CA GLN A 49 1.64 -6.68 -2.50
C GLN A 49 1.11 -7.65 -3.53
N ASN A 50 1.86 -7.83 -4.62
CA ASN A 50 1.57 -8.86 -5.61
C ASN A 50 2.30 -10.15 -5.25
N PRO A 51 1.60 -11.26 -4.91
CA PRO A 51 2.23 -12.51 -4.47
C PRO A 51 2.76 -13.39 -5.62
N ILE A 52 2.49 -13.03 -6.88
CA ILE A 52 2.76 -13.87 -8.04
C ILE A 52 4.16 -13.62 -8.63
N GLU A 53 4.71 -12.41 -8.45
CA GLU A 53 6.01 -12.03 -9.00
C GLU A 53 7.15 -12.21 -7.98
N TYR A 54 8.07 -13.15 -8.27
CA TYR A 54 9.21 -13.47 -7.40
C TYR A 54 10.54 -12.87 -7.89
N GLU A 55 10.64 -12.48 -9.16
CA GLU A 55 11.85 -11.84 -9.68
C GLU A 55 11.90 -10.36 -9.26
N GLY A 56 12.97 -9.98 -8.56
CA GLY A 56 13.19 -8.59 -8.16
C GLY A 56 12.27 -8.12 -7.02
N THR A 57 11.72 -9.04 -6.22
CA THR A 57 10.87 -8.70 -5.06
C THR A 57 11.54 -9.05 -3.73
N PHE A 58 11.23 -8.24 -2.73
CA PHE A 58 11.63 -8.35 -1.33
C PHE A 58 10.36 -8.51 -0.50
N PRO A 59 9.98 -9.74 -0.13
CA PRO A 59 8.79 -9.96 0.67
C PRO A 59 8.97 -9.35 2.06
N LEU A 60 7.92 -8.73 2.60
CA LEU A 60 7.95 -8.22 3.96
C LEU A 60 7.96 -9.40 4.95
N PRO A 61 8.93 -9.46 5.89
CA PRO A 61 8.90 -10.39 7.00
C PRO A 61 7.62 -10.26 7.83
N GLU A 62 7.22 -11.32 8.52
CA GLU A 62 6.02 -11.32 9.37
C GLU A 62 6.05 -10.21 10.43
N ALA A 63 7.23 -9.94 10.99
CA ALA A 63 7.44 -8.85 11.95
C ALA A 63 7.20 -7.45 11.37
N GLU A 64 7.36 -7.26 10.06
CA GLU A 64 7.05 -5.99 9.39
C GLU A 64 5.57 -5.87 9.07
N LEU A 65 4.94 -6.98 8.68
CA LEU A 65 3.50 -7.04 8.43
C LEU A 65 2.66 -6.79 9.69
N ASP A 66 3.17 -7.13 10.87
CA ASP A 66 2.50 -6.88 12.16
C ASP A 66 2.26 -5.38 12.44
N ARG A 67 2.99 -4.48 11.76
CA ARG A 67 2.77 -3.03 11.85
C ARG A 67 1.52 -2.55 11.11
N PHE A 68 0.91 -3.40 10.29
CA PHE A 68 -0.35 -3.09 9.63
C PHE A 68 -1.52 -3.52 10.51
N LEU A 69 -2.42 -2.59 10.80
CA LEU A 69 -3.65 -2.86 11.55
C LEU A 69 -4.51 -3.97 10.91
N MET A 70 -4.51 -4.04 9.59
CA MET A 70 -5.32 -4.99 8.83
C MET A 70 -4.57 -5.44 7.57
N ARG A 71 -4.68 -6.74 7.26
CA ARG A 71 -4.25 -7.32 5.99
C ARG A 71 -5.46 -7.93 5.28
N LEU A 72 -5.69 -7.50 4.05
CA LEU A 72 -6.76 -8.02 3.20
C LEU A 72 -6.15 -8.86 2.08
N SER A 73 -6.80 -9.99 1.76
CA SER A 73 -6.48 -10.78 0.58
C SER A 73 -7.55 -10.53 -0.46
N LEU A 74 -7.17 -9.91 -1.59
CA LEU A 74 -8.07 -9.70 -2.71
C LEU A 74 -8.00 -10.92 -3.64
N GLY A 75 -9.16 -11.57 -3.83
CA GLY A 75 -9.36 -12.57 -4.87
C GLY A 75 -9.99 -11.96 -6.12
N TYR A 76 -10.23 -12.79 -7.13
CA TYR A 76 -11.04 -12.38 -8.27
C TYR A 76 -12.52 -12.38 -7.88
N PRO A 77 -13.30 -11.40 -8.39
CA PRO A 77 -14.76 -11.41 -8.22
C PRO A 77 -15.35 -12.68 -8.83
N ASP A 78 -16.51 -13.10 -8.33
CA ASP A 78 -17.25 -14.15 -9.01
C ASP A 78 -17.85 -13.65 -10.34
N PHE A 79 -18.35 -14.57 -11.17
CA PHE A 79 -18.89 -14.23 -12.49
C PHE A 79 -20.02 -13.19 -12.42
N THR A 80 -20.85 -13.22 -11.37
CA THR A 80 -21.95 -12.27 -11.22
C THR A 80 -21.47 -10.88 -10.80
N GLU A 81 -20.49 -10.82 -9.91
CA GLU A 81 -19.81 -9.59 -9.50
C GLU A 81 -19.01 -8.98 -10.65
N GLU A 82 -18.32 -9.80 -11.46
CA GLU A 82 -17.58 -9.37 -12.64
C GLU A 82 -18.50 -8.77 -13.70
N MET A 83 -19.65 -9.41 -13.97
CA MET A 83 -20.67 -8.86 -14.87
C MET A 83 -21.22 -7.53 -14.36
N ALA A 84 -21.49 -7.42 -13.06
CA ALA A 84 -21.97 -6.18 -12.45
C ALA A 84 -20.92 -5.05 -12.54
N LEU A 85 -19.63 -5.36 -12.42
CA LEU A 85 -18.53 -4.39 -12.58
C LEU A 85 -18.45 -3.87 -14.03
N ILE A 86 -18.64 -4.74 -15.03
CA ILE A 86 -18.67 -4.35 -16.44
C ILE A 86 -19.86 -3.43 -16.72
N ASP A 87 -21.04 -3.77 -16.22
CA ASP A 87 -22.25 -2.94 -16.39
C ASP A 87 -22.09 -1.57 -15.72
N ALA A 88 -21.46 -1.52 -14.54
CA ALA A 88 -21.20 -0.27 -13.82
C ALA A 88 -20.16 0.62 -14.52
N THR A 89 -19.10 0.04 -15.08
CA THR A 89 -18.05 0.77 -15.81
C THR A 89 -18.45 1.17 -17.23
N GLY A 90 -19.36 0.43 -17.86
CA GLY A 90 -19.94 0.75 -19.18
C GLY A 90 -20.81 2.01 -19.22
N ASN A 91 -21.19 2.56 -18.05
CA ASN A 91 -21.94 3.81 -17.93
C ASN A 91 -21.07 5.06 -17.75
N CYS A 92 -19.75 4.97 -17.93
CA CYS A 92 -18.89 6.16 -18.01
C CYS A 92 -19.06 6.79 -19.40
N PRO A 93 -19.64 8.00 -19.54
CA PRO A 93 -19.72 8.66 -20.84
C PRO A 93 -18.30 8.88 -21.39
N PRO A 94 -18.05 8.63 -22.69
CA PRO A 94 -16.77 8.96 -23.29
C PRO A 94 -16.55 10.48 -23.22
N GLU A 95 -15.34 10.91 -22.85
CA GLU A 95 -14.88 12.31 -22.98
C GLU A 95 -14.86 12.80 -24.43
#